data_AF-A0AAN8FP95-F1
#
_entry.id   AF-A0AAN8FP95-F1
#
_cell.length_a   1.000
_cell.length_b   1.000
_cell.length_c   1.000
_cell.angle_alpha   90.00
_cell.angle_beta   90.00
_cell.angle_gamma   90.00
#
_symmetry.space_group_name_H-M   'P 1'
#
loop_
_entity.id
_entity.type
_entity.pdbx_description
1 polymer ?
#
loop_
_entity_poly.entity_id
_entity_poly.type
_entity_poly.pdbx_seq_one_letter_code
_entity_poly.pdbx_strand_id
1 'polypeptide(L)'
;QNVFSSFFYFPFQILEYVSSEFPMYDADLGKNQTFYEFCHGFCQANEPVRMVYNILRILEGNVSEGIRQRVNLSYPTSEIFSTKFSLLPSFFGVEMEENGTSIKSVKLINLLFRAERHPSWTVDMVKEWEMNIEEYFSRYEHYHCCFHIWWMAADKFPSTTIKVVYL
;
A
#
# COMPACT_ATOMS: atom_id res chain seq x y z
N GLN A 1 -5.08 -7.47 20.77
CA GLN A 1 -4.48 -7.15 19.46
C GLN A 1 -3.07 -6.63 19.74
N ASN A 2 -2.06 -7.16 19.07
CA ASN A 2 -0.66 -6.87 19.40
C ASN A 2 -0.24 -5.53 18.75
N VAL A 3 0.50 -4.66 19.45
CA VAL A 3 0.86 -3.31 18.97
C VAL A 3 1.57 -3.36 17.60
N PHE A 4 2.37 -4.41 17.38
CA PHE A 4 3.01 -4.70 16.11
C PHE A 4 2.01 -4.89 14.97
N SER A 5 0.94 -5.67 15.17
CA SER A 5 -0.10 -5.88 14.15
C SER A 5 -0.88 -4.59 13.86
N SER A 6 -1.15 -3.78 14.89
CA SER A 6 -1.80 -2.49 14.74
C SER A 6 -1.01 -1.51 13.85
N PHE A 7 0.33 -1.55 13.89
CA PHE A 7 1.18 -0.73 13.02
C PHE A 7 1.03 -1.06 11.53
N PHE A 8 0.88 -2.34 11.18
CA PHE A 8 0.67 -2.77 9.78
C PHE A 8 -0.80 -2.71 9.34
N TYR A 9 -1.74 -2.64 10.29
CA TYR A 9 -3.16 -2.53 10.02
C TYR A 9 -3.51 -1.21 9.32
N PHE A 10 -2.96 -0.09 9.80
CA PHE A 10 -3.31 1.23 9.31
C PHE A 10 -2.87 1.51 7.86
N PRO A 11 -1.63 1.20 7.44
CA PRO A 11 -1.23 1.30 6.03
C PRO A 11 -2.08 0.42 5.10
N PHE A 12 -2.48 -0.78 5.53
CA PHE A 12 -3.40 -1.61 4.76
C PHE A 12 -4.77 -0.93 4.60
N GLN A 13 -5.32 -0.31 5.66
CA GLN A 13 -6.58 0.43 5.55
C GLN A 13 -6.49 1.61 4.60
N ILE A 14 -5.40 2.40 4.65
CA ILE A 14 -5.15 3.49 3.70
C ILE A 14 -5.11 2.93 2.27
N LEU A 15 -4.39 1.83 2.07
CA LEU A 15 -4.31 1.16 0.77
C LEU A 15 -5.69 0.80 0.22
N GLU A 16 -6.53 0.15 1.02
CA GLU A 16 -7.90 -0.21 0.61
C GLU A 16 -8.73 1.03 0.31
N TYR A 17 -8.71 2.00 1.22
CA TYR A 17 -9.56 3.20 1.13
C TYR A 17 -9.22 4.06 -0.08
N VAL A 18 -7.93 4.36 -0.31
CA VAL A 18 -7.51 5.12 -1.50
C VAL A 18 -7.88 4.36 -2.78
N SER A 19 -7.79 3.03 -2.75
CA SER A 19 -8.06 2.22 -3.93
C SER A 19 -9.55 2.18 -4.32
N SER A 20 -10.47 2.34 -3.35
CA SER A 20 -11.92 2.22 -3.58
C SER A 20 -12.69 3.54 -3.54
N GLU A 21 -12.29 4.50 -2.72
CA GLU A 21 -13.16 5.66 -2.38
C GLU A 21 -12.86 6.92 -3.19
N PHE A 22 -11.83 6.92 -4.03
CA PHE A 22 -11.49 8.05 -4.91
C PHE A 22 -11.69 7.63 -6.37
N PRO A 23 -12.91 7.75 -6.90
CA PRO A 23 -13.15 7.41 -8.30
C PRO A 23 -12.67 8.52 -9.24
N MET A 24 -12.28 8.12 -10.45
CA MET A 24 -12.06 9.01 -11.60
C MET A 24 -13.14 8.75 -12.65
N TYR A 25 -13.66 9.83 -13.26
CA TYR A 25 -14.61 9.69 -14.36
C TYR A 25 -13.90 9.28 -15.65
N ASP A 26 -14.37 8.21 -16.27
CA ASP A 26 -13.97 7.82 -17.62
C ASP A 26 -15.09 8.18 -18.62
N ALA A 27 -14.80 9.16 -19.47
CA ALA A 27 -15.72 9.64 -20.49
C ALA A 27 -15.99 8.61 -21.60
N ASP A 28 -15.04 7.71 -21.88
CA ASP A 28 -15.18 6.71 -22.95
C ASP A 28 -16.16 5.60 -22.53
N LEU A 29 -16.14 5.23 -21.25
CA LEU A 29 -17.06 4.26 -20.66
C LEU A 29 -18.32 4.91 -20.06
N GLY A 30 -18.37 6.23 -19.97
CA GLY A 30 -19.47 6.98 -19.38
C GLY A 30 -19.71 6.68 -17.90
N LYS A 31 -18.68 6.29 -17.14
CA LYS A 31 -18.81 5.89 -15.73
C LYS A 31 -17.62 6.33 -14.88
N ASN A 32 -17.87 6.44 -13.58
CA ASN A 32 -16.82 6.57 -12.57
C ASN A 32 -16.16 5.21 -12.34
N GLN A 33 -14.83 5.20 -12.23
CA GLN A 33 -14.03 4.03 -11.93
C GLN A 33 -13.16 4.29 -10.70
N THR A 34 -13.12 3.33 -9.80
CA THR A 34 -12.16 3.29 -8.69
C THR A 34 -10.75 2.96 -9.19
N PHE A 35 -9.73 3.20 -8.36
CA PHE A 35 -8.35 2.82 -8.71
C PHE A 35 -8.24 1.33 -9.02
N TYR A 36 -9.00 0.46 -8.32
CA TYR A 36 -9.06 -0.96 -8.65
C TYR A 36 -9.56 -1.26 -10.06
N GLU A 37 -10.46 -0.43 -10.59
CA GLU A 37 -11.07 -0.63 -11.90
C GLU A 37 -10.26 -0.01 -13.03
N PHE A 38 -9.66 1.16 -12.80
CA PHE A 38 -8.93 1.88 -13.85
C PHE A 38 -7.43 1.57 -13.87
N CYS A 39 -6.88 0.98 -12.81
CA CYS A 39 -5.47 0.69 -12.78
C CYS A 39 -5.14 -0.41 -13.81
N HIS A 40 -4.36 -0.01 -14.81
CA HIS A 40 -3.74 -0.89 -15.77
C HIS A 40 -2.22 -0.72 -15.64
N GLY A 41 -1.53 -1.83 -15.35
CA GLY A 41 -0.10 -1.84 -15.02
C GLY A 41 0.22 -1.31 -13.62
N PHE A 42 1.23 -1.88 -12.95
CA PHE A 42 1.71 -1.46 -11.62
C PHE A 42 0.72 -1.55 -10.44
N CYS A 43 -0.50 -2.06 -10.63
CA CYS A 43 -1.52 -2.19 -9.57
C CYS A 43 -1.11 -3.08 -8.40
N GLN A 44 -0.10 -3.92 -8.63
CA GLN A 44 0.47 -4.84 -7.64
C GLN A 44 1.65 -4.21 -6.86
N ALA A 45 1.91 -2.91 -7.03
CA ALA A 45 3.00 -2.22 -6.35
C ALA A 45 2.94 -2.33 -4.82
N ASN A 46 1.72 -2.43 -4.27
CA ASN A 46 1.47 -2.53 -2.83
C ASN A 46 1.22 -3.97 -2.33
N GLU A 47 1.43 -4.98 -3.18
CA GLU A 47 1.28 -6.38 -2.77
C GLU A 47 2.11 -6.75 -1.53
N PRO A 48 3.35 -6.27 -1.33
CA PRO A 48 4.08 -6.57 -0.10
C PRO A 48 3.32 -6.15 1.17
N VAL A 49 2.58 -5.03 1.15
CA VAL A 49 1.77 -4.58 2.29
C VAL A 49 0.57 -5.50 2.52
N ARG A 50 -0.14 -5.89 1.45
CA ARG A 50 -1.25 -6.86 1.53
C ARG A 50 -0.78 -8.21 2.07
N MET A 51 0.36 -8.69 1.58
CA MET A 51 0.95 -9.96 1.97
C MET A 51 1.34 -9.98 3.45
N VAL A 52 2.02 -8.92 3.94
CA VAL A 52 2.35 -8.80 5.37
C VAL A 52 1.09 -8.74 6.23
N TYR A 53 0.08 -7.93 5.84
CA TYR A 53 -1.19 -7.88 6.55
C TYR A 53 -1.87 -9.26 6.65
N ASN A 54 -1.95 -9.99 5.53
CA ASN A 54 -2.54 -11.33 5.49
C ASN A 54 -1.76 -12.33 6.35
N ILE A 55 -0.42 -12.29 6.31
CA ILE A 55 0.44 -13.09 7.18
C ILE A 55 0.14 -12.81 8.65
N LEU A 56 0.09 -11.54 9.05
CA LEU A 56 -0.18 -11.15 10.44
C LEU A 56 -1.55 -11.66 10.89
N ARG A 57 -2.58 -11.56 10.04
CA ARG A 57 -3.91 -12.11 10.34
C ARG A 57 -3.89 -13.63 10.52
N ILE A 58 -3.12 -14.35 9.71
CA ILE A 58 -2.96 -15.81 9.84
C ILE A 58 -2.27 -16.14 11.18
N LEU A 59 -1.20 -15.42 11.52
CA LEU A 59 -0.41 -15.66 12.73
C LEU A 59 -1.17 -15.29 14.01
N GLU A 60 -2.00 -14.25 13.98
CA GLU A 60 -2.91 -13.87 15.09
C GLU A 60 -4.10 -14.83 15.23
N GLY A 61 -4.44 -15.56 14.17
CA GLY A 61 -5.51 -16.54 14.17
C GLY A 61 -5.16 -17.85 14.90
N ASN A 62 -6.20 -18.61 15.24
CA ASN A 62 -6.04 -19.97 15.75
C ASN A 62 -5.83 -20.96 14.59
N VAL A 63 -4.65 -20.93 13.99
CA VAL A 63 -4.24 -21.81 12.89
C VAL A 63 -3.41 -22.98 13.39
N SER A 64 -3.46 -24.10 12.67
CA SER A 64 -2.64 -25.27 12.99
C SER A 64 -1.15 -24.98 12.84
N GLU A 65 -0.32 -25.71 13.58
CA GLU A 65 1.13 -25.56 13.55
C GLU A 65 1.71 -25.79 12.14
N GLY A 66 1.14 -26.71 11.38
CA GLY A 66 1.53 -26.97 9.99
C GLY A 66 1.26 -25.79 9.04
N ILE A 67 0.31 -24.90 9.35
CA ILE A 67 0.11 -23.64 8.61
C ILE A 67 1.15 -22.60 9.06
N ARG A 68 1.39 -22.48 10.37
CA ARG A 68 2.37 -21.53 10.92
C ARG A 68 3.78 -21.76 10.36
N GLN A 69 4.19 -23.02 10.24
CA GLN A 69 5.50 -23.38 9.69
C GLN A 69 5.67 -23.04 8.19
N ARG A 70 4.57 -22.79 7.47
CA ARG A 70 4.60 -22.37 6.07
C ARG A 70 4.63 -20.85 5.91
N VAL A 71 4.79 -20.12 7.00
CA VAL A 71 4.85 -18.66 7.02
C VAL A 71 6.17 -18.23 7.64
N ASN A 72 6.93 -17.42 6.91
CA ASN A 72 8.19 -16.84 7.37
C ASN A 72 8.21 -15.35 7.02
N LEU A 73 8.05 -14.51 8.05
CA LEU A 73 8.13 -13.05 7.94
C LEU A 73 9.57 -12.58 8.23
N SER A 74 10.41 -12.66 7.21
CA SER A 74 11.81 -12.24 7.24
C SER A 74 12.11 -11.16 6.20
N TYR A 75 13.18 -10.41 6.41
CA TYR A 75 13.63 -9.31 5.54
C TYR A 75 14.98 -9.65 4.90
N PRO A 76 15.23 -9.31 3.62
CA PRO A 76 14.37 -8.56 2.70
C PRO A 76 13.30 -9.38 1.99
N THR A 77 13.37 -10.71 2.08
CA THR A 77 12.46 -11.62 1.37
C THR A 77 11.67 -12.43 2.38
N SER A 78 10.36 -12.32 2.32
CA SER A 78 9.42 -13.12 3.12
C SER A 78 8.84 -14.26 2.31
N GLU A 79 8.24 -15.24 3.00
CA GLU A 79 7.70 -16.44 2.38
C GLU A 79 6.38 -16.86 3.03
N ILE A 80 5.39 -17.22 2.22
CA ILE A 80 4.13 -17.82 2.65
C ILE A 80 3.74 -18.94 1.69
N PHE A 81 3.47 -20.14 2.20
CA PHE A 81 3.13 -21.33 1.42
C PHE A 81 4.13 -21.63 0.28
N SER A 82 5.44 -21.46 0.54
CA SER A 82 6.53 -21.59 -0.45
C SER A 82 6.62 -20.47 -1.49
N THR A 83 5.73 -19.47 -1.43
CA THR A 83 5.77 -18.30 -2.29
C THR A 83 6.61 -17.22 -1.63
N LYS A 84 7.73 -16.89 -2.26
CA LYS A 84 8.64 -15.83 -1.82
C LYS A 84 8.23 -14.49 -2.40
N PHE A 85 8.34 -13.43 -1.61
CA PHE A 85 8.06 -12.07 -2.05
C PHE A 85 9.01 -11.08 -1.36
N SER A 86 9.33 -10.00 -2.06
CA SER A 86 10.25 -8.97 -1.57
C SER A 86 9.52 -7.91 -0.77
N LEU A 87 10.07 -7.55 0.39
CA LEU A 87 9.61 -6.44 1.22
C LEU A 87 10.26 -5.10 0.84
N LEU A 88 11.35 -5.13 0.07
CA LEU A 88 12.12 -3.93 -0.32
C LEU A 88 11.29 -2.81 -0.99
N PRO A 89 10.25 -3.08 -1.79
CA PRO A 89 9.49 -2.01 -2.45
C PRO A 89 8.67 -1.14 -1.49
N SER A 90 8.33 -1.67 -0.30
CA SER A 90 7.37 -1.06 0.61
C SER A 90 7.87 -0.86 2.03
N PHE A 91 8.87 -1.61 2.51
CA PHE A 91 9.28 -1.60 3.92
C PHE A 91 10.72 -1.11 4.09
N PHE A 92 10.89 -0.04 4.88
CA PHE A 92 12.16 0.64 5.09
C PHE A 92 12.47 0.85 6.57
N GLY A 93 13.78 0.95 6.88
CA GLY A 93 14.26 1.03 8.26
C GLY A 93 13.86 -0.19 9.10
N VAL A 94 13.89 -1.37 8.49
CA VAL A 94 13.51 -2.63 9.14
C VAL A 94 14.59 -3.07 10.12
N GLU A 95 14.20 -3.36 11.36
CA GLU A 95 15.05 -3.97 12.37
C GLU A 95 14.61 -5.42 12.58
N MET A 96 15.57 -6.33 12.64
CA MET A 96 15.32 -7.76 12.89
C MET A 96 15.53 -8.09 14.36
N GLU A 97 14.84 -9.12 14.84
CA GLU A 97 15.16 -9.74 16.14
C GLU A 97 16.57 -10.36 16.10
N GLU A 98 17.17 -10.56 17.27
CA GLU A 98 18.55 -11.10 17.39
C GLU A 98 18.72 -12.48 16.74
N ASN A 99 17.65 -13.28 16.70
CA ASN A 99 17.64 -14.58 16.04
C ASN A 99 17.62 -14.49 14.49
N GLY A 100 17.41 -13.30 13.93
CA GLY A 100 17.35 -13.05 12.49
C GLY A 100 16.12 -13.62 11.77
N THR A 101 15.18 -14.24 12.49
CA THR A 101 14.05 -14.95 11.88
C THR A 101 12.74 -14.16 11.90
N SER A 102 12.72 -12.98 12.52
CA SER A 102 11.50 -12.19 12.66
C SER A 102 11.81 -10.69 12.61
N ILE A 103 10.88 -9.94 12.04
CA ILE A 103 10.94 -8.48 12.01
C ILE A 103 10.55 -7.95 13.39
N LYS A 104 11.44 -7.14 13.99
CA LYS A 104 11.22 -6.45 15.26
C LYS A 104 10.49 -5.14 15.07
N SER A 105 10.92 -4.32 14.11
CA SER A 105 10.31 -3.02 13.84
C SER A 105 10.48 -2.62 12.36
N VAL A 106 9.62 -1.70 11.91
CA VAL A 106 9.70 -1.04 10.62
C VAL A 106 9.51 0.45 10.88
N LYS A 107 10.39 1.30 10.33
CA LYS A 107 10.33 2.75 10.52
C LYS A 107 9.54 3.48 9.44
N LEU A 108 9.30 2.82 8.31
CA LEU A 108 8.61 3.43 7.19
C LEU A 108 7.95 2.38 6.30
N ILE A 109 6.69 2.62 5.98
CA ILE A 109 5.92 1.86 4.99
C ILE A 109 5.52 2.77 3.84
N ASN A 110 5.90 2.39 2.63
CA ASN A 110 5.59 3.10 1.39
C ASN A 110 4.45 2.39 0.64
N LEU A 111 3.40 3.14 0.36
CA LEU A 111 2.30 2.79 -0.53
C LEU A 111 2.47 3.57 -1.84
N LEU A 112 2.53 2.86 -2.97
CA LEU A 112 2.71 3.39 -4.29
C LEU A 112 1.44 3.17 -5.12
N PHE A 113 0.73 4.25 -5.46
CA PHE A 113 -0.38 4.19 -6.41
C PHE A 113 0.13 4.68 -7.75
N ARG A 114 0.24 3.74 -8.70
CA ARG A 114 0.68 4.04 -10.06
C ARG A 114 -0.26 3.35 -11.02
N ALA A 115 -0.71 4.10 -12.01
CA ALA A 115 -1.53 3.59 -13.10
C ALA A 115 -1.08 4.20 -14.42
N GLU A 116 -1.27 3.47 -15.51
CA GLU A 116 -1.20 4.03 -16.84
C GLU A 116 -2.33 5.07 -17.01
N ARG A 117 -2.00 6.21 -17.63
CA ARG A 117 -2.97 7.27 -17.83
C ARG A 117 -3.94 6.87 -18.93
N HIS A 118 -5.24 6.88 -18.62
CA HIS A 118 -6.27 6.67 -19.63
C HIS A 118 -6.30 7.83 -20.65
N PRO A 119 -6.49 7.57 -21.95
CA PRO A 119 -6.50 8.62 -22.97
C PRO A 119 -7.57 9.71 -22.76
N SER A 120 -8.70 9.36 -22.17
CA SER A 120 -9.80 10.29 -21.86
C SER A 120 -9.49 11.26 -20.72
N TRP A 121 -8.44 11.00 -19.92
CA TRP A 121 -8.11 11.85 -18.76
C TRP A 121 -7.19 13.00 -19.14
N THR A 122 -7.56 14.20 -18.70
CA THR A 122 -6.70 15.38 -18.77
C THR A 122 -5.72 15.42 -17.60
N VAL A 123 -4.70 16.28 -17.68
CA VAL A 123 -3.77 16.50 -16.55
C VAL A 123 -4.52 17.05 -15.35
N ASP A 124 -5.50 17.94 -15.57
CA ASP A 124 -6.27 18.54 -14.48
C ASP A 124 -7.17 17.52 -13.77
N MET A 125 -7.76 16.57 -14.50
CA MET A 125 -8.55 15.48 -13.88
C MET A 125 -7.70 14.59 -12.99
N VAL A 126 -6.50 14.24 -13.46
CA VAL A 126 -5.53 13.47 -12.65
C VAL A 126 -5.14 14.27 -11.42
N LYS A 127 -4.79 15.54 -11.58
CA LYS A 127 -4.40 16.43 -10.48
C LYS A 127 -5.54 16.61 -9.46
N GLU A 128 -6.78 16.69 -9.92
CA GLU A 128 -7.95 16.77 -9.04
C GLU A 128 -8.10 15.48 -8.20
N TRP A 129 -7.92 14.31 -8.82
CA TRP A 129 -7.90 13.04 -8.08
C TRP A 129 -6.78 13.00 -7.02
N GLU A 130 -5.58 13.46 -7.38
CA GLU A 130 -4.46 13.62 -6.45
C GLU A 130 -4.82 14.56 -5.28
N MET A 131 -5.33 15.76 -5.58
CA MET A 131 -5.74 16.74 -4.56
C MET A 131 -6.86 16.22 -3.64
N ASN A 132 -7.82 15.45 -4.16
CA ASN A 132 -8.90 14.88 -3.34
C ASN A 132 -8.35 13.94 -2.25
N ILE A 133 -7.34 13.13 -2.58
CA ILE A 133 -6.65 12.27 -1.62
C ILE A 133 -5.90 13.12 -0.58
N GLU A 134 -5.20 14.17 -1.02
CA GLU A 134 -4.50 15.10 -0.11
C GLU A 134 -5.45 15.76 0.87
N GLU A 135 -6.54 16.33 0.35
CA GLU A 135 -7.53 17.04 1.15
C GLU A 135 -8.17 16.10 2.17
N TYR A 136 -8.47 14.86 1.78
CA TYR A 136 -8.99 13.86 2.69
C TYR A 136 -8.02 13.61 3.86
N PHE A 137 -6.76 13.28 3.58
CA PHE A 137 -5.80 12.92 4.64
C PHE A 137 -5.28 14.12 5.44
N SER A 138 -5.27 15.33 4.88
CA SER A 138 -4.94 16.56 5.62
C SER A 138 -5.85 16.77 6.84
N ARG A 139 -7.09 16.28 6.78
CA ARG A 139 -8.03 16.30 7.91
C ARG A 139 -7.74 15.22 8.97
N TYR A 140 -7.05 14.14 8.60
CA TYR A 140 -6.65 13.05 9.49
C TYR A 140 -5.33 13.32 10.23
N GLU A 141 -4.44 14.14 9.66
CA GLU A 141 -3.13 14.50 10.25
C GLU A 141 -3.25 15.11 11.66
N HIS A 142 -4.41 15.63 12.04
CA HIS A 142 -4.61 16.21 13.37
C HIS A 142 -4.64 15.16 14.51
N TYR A 143 -4.81 13.87 14.21
CA TYR A 143 -4.94 12.81 15.21
C TYR A 143 -3.90 11.67 15.10
N HIS A 144 -3.25 11.51 13.93
CA HIS A 144 -2.26 10.46 13.70
C HIS A 144 -1.06 11.02 12.90
N CYS A 145 0.02 11.34 13.61
CA CYS A 145 1.36 11.55 13.04
C CYS A 145 1.84 10.18 12.49
N CYS A 146 2.35 10.00 11.28
CA CYS A 146 3.07 10.89 10.37
C CYS A 146 2.86 10.38 8.94
N PHE A 147 1.98 11.01 8.17
CA PHE A 147 1.69 10.64 6.79
C PHE A 147 2.25 11.71 5.86
N HIS A 148 2.94 11.31 4.79
CA HIS A 148 3.41 12.23 3.77
C HIS A 148 3.00 11.73 2.38
N ILE A 149 2.32 12.59 1.62
CA ILE A 149 2.01 12.33 0.22
C ILE A 149 3.04 13.02 -0.65
N TRP A 150 3.57 12.29 -1.63
CA TRP A 150 4.46 12.81 -2.65
C TRP A 150 3.85 12.54 -4.03
N TRP A 151 3.70 13.61 -4.80
CA TRP A 151 3.23 13.58 -6.18
C TRP A 151 4.45 13.55 -7.11
N MET A 152 4.53 12.55 -8.00
CA MET A 152 5.43 12.63 -9.14
C MET A 152 4.61 13.09 -10.34
N ALA A 153 4.84 14.34 -10.73
CA ALA A 153 4.00 15.05 -11.68
C ALA A 153 3.82 14.29 -13.01
N ALA A 154 2.56 14.15 -13.41
CA ALA A 154 2.11 13.47 -14.63
C ALA A 154 2.53 14.17 -15.93
N ASP A 155 3.08 15.38 -15.85
CA ASP A 155 3.60 16.15 -16.99
C ASP A 155 4.95 15.62 -17.51
N LYS A 156 5.72 14.90 -16.67
CA LYS A 156 7.05 14.36 -17.01
C LYS A 156 7.09 12.87 -17.29
N PHE A 157 6.02 12.12 -17.00
CA PHE A 157 5.97 10.66 -17.17
C PHE A 157 4.62 10.21 -17.74
N PRO A 158 4.58 9.18 -18.60
CA PRO A 158 3.32 8.64 -19.16
C PRO A 158 2.41 7.95 -18.13
N SER A 159 2.81 7.92 -16.85
CA SER A 159 2.06 7.31 -15.75
C SER A 159 2.01 8.26 -14.56
N THR A 160 0.82 8.48 -14.01
CA THR A 160 0.63 9.17 -12.72
C THR A 160 1.19 8.29 -11.60
N THR A 161 1.93 8.87 -10.67
CA THR A 161 2.44 8.13 -9.51
C THR A 161 2.27 8.92 -8.22
N ILE A 162 1.47 8.38 -7.32
CA ILE A 162 1.35 8.82 -5.93
C ILE A 162 2.23 7.92 -5.06
N LYS A 163 3.04 8.54 -4.22
CA LYS A 163 3.68 7.86 -3.10
C LYS A 163 3.07 8.36 -1.81
N VAL A 164 2.47 7.44 -1.08
CA VAL A 164 1.97 7.63 0.26
C VAL A 164 2.97 6.99 1.22
N VAL A 165 3.50 7.77 2.15
CA VAL A 165 4.60 7.38 3.02
C VAL A 165 4.10 7.46 4.46
N TYR A 166 4.11 6.32 5.17
CA TYR A 166 3.72 6.21 6.57
C TYR A 166 4.95 5.97 7.44
N LEU A 167 5.23 6.90 8.36
CA LEU A 167 6.36 6.90 9.31
C LEU A 167 5.94 6.37 10.68
#